data_AF-A0A0Q6WGP2-F1
#
_entry.id   AF-A0A0Q6WGP2-F1
#
_cell.length_a   1.000
_cell.length_b   1.000
_cell.length_c   1.000
_cell.angle_alpha   90.00
_cell.angle_beta   90.00
_cell.angle_gamma   90.00
#
_symmetry.space_group_name_H-M   'P 1'
#
loop_
_entity.id
_entity.type
_entity.pdbx_description
1 polymer ?
#
loop_
_entity_poly.entity_id
_entity_poly.type
_entity_poly.pdbx_seq_one_letter_code
_entity_poly.pdbx_strand_id
1 'polypeptide(L)'
;MKTKQNLNPLPNGRAVPLDVRGLPPPEPMQHIMDALENLAQGDVLHVAMDREPHPLFGILERDGYRHEGHWTGDGYALRIWQAFA
;
A
#
# COMPACT_ATOMS: atom_id res chain seq x y z
N MET A 1 17.37 -10.92 -2.99
CA MET A 1 16.17 -11.67 -2.59
C MET A 1 15.05 -11.33 -3.56
N LYS A 2 14.40 -12.35 -4.17
CA LYS A 2 13.42 -12.16 -5.25
C LYS A 2 12.01 -12.33 -4.69
N THR A 3 11.37 -11.26 -4.23
CA THR A 3 9.91 -11.27 -4.02
C THR A 3 9.27 -11.09 -5.39
N LYS A 4 9.23 -12.18 -6.17
CA LYS A 4 8.38 -12.27 -7.35
C LYS A 4 6.95 -12.47 -6.85
N GLN A 5 6.28 -11.39 -6.47
CA GLN A 5 4.82 -11.43 -6.38
C GLN A 5 4.33 -11.70 -7.81
N ASN A 6 3.79 -12.89 -8.05
CA ASN A 6 3.07 -13.20 -9.27
C ASN A 6 1.81 -12.35 -9.26
N LEU A 7 1.90 -11.12 -9.77
CA LEU A 7 0.85 -10.13 -9.66
C LEU A 7 -0.19 -10.41 -10.75
N ASN A 8 -1.39 -10.77 -10.31
CA ASN A 8 -2.59 -10.52 -11.11
C ASN A 8 -2.58 -9.04 -11.52
N PRO A 9 -3.13 -8.68 -12.70
CA PRO A 9 -3.23 -7.29 -13.09
C PRO A 9 -3.87 -6.47 -11.96
N LEU A 10 -3.36 -5.26 -11.73
CA LEU A 10 -3.96 -4.34 -10.78
C LEU A 10 -5.47 -4.24 -11.06
N PRO A 11 -6.29 -4.04 -10.02
CA PRO A 11 -7.68 -3.69 -10.21
C PRO A 11 -7.85 -2.52 -11.20
N ASN A 12 -8.91 -2.56 -12.01
CA ASN A 12 -9.21 -1.51 -12.98
C ASN A 12 -9.91 -0.28 -12.38
N GLY A 13 -10.05 -0.21 -11.05
CA GLY A 13 -10.64 0.94 -10.38
C GLY A 13 -9.71 2.15 -10.35
N ARG A 14 -10.05 3.11 -9.51
CA ARG A 14 -9.31 4.38 -9.41
C ARG A 14 -8.06 4.23 -8.56
N ALA A 15 -7.04 4.99 -8.92
CA ALA A 15 -5.89 5.21 -8.05
C ALA A 15 -6.20 6.31 -7.03
N VAL A 16 -6.10 5.97 -5.74
CA VAL A 16 -6.31 6.90 -4.62
C VAL A 16 -4.95 7.28 -4.06
N PRO A 17 -4.47 8.52 -4.24
CA PRO A 17 -3.15 8.93 -3.77
C PRO A 17 -3.15 9.23 -2.26
N LEU A 18 -2.07 8.85 -1.58
CA LEU A 18 -1.80 9.16 -0.18
C LEU A 18 -0.30 9.46 -0.01
N ASP A 19 0.05 10.63 0.52
CA ASP A 19 1.43 10.99 0.83
C ASP A 19 1.62 11.03 2.35
N VAL A 20 2.52 10.19 2.86
CA VAL A 20 2.85 10.09 4.29
C VAL A 20 4.34 10.37 4.56
N ARG A 21 5.03 10.99 3.61
CA ARG A 21 6.42 11.43 3.78
C ARG A 21 6.52 12.52 4.84
N GLY A 22 7.62 12.52 5.59
CA GLY A 22 7.91 13.45 6.68
C GLY A 22 7.16 13.16 7.99
N LEU A 23 6.20 12.25 8.01
CA LEU A 23 5.42 11.95 9.22
C LEU A 23 6.22 11.04 10.19
N PRO A 24 6.24 11.34 11.49
CA PRO A 24 6.88 10.50 12.49
C PRO A 24 6.10 9.20 12.71
N PRO A 25 6.75 8.09 13.10
CA PRO A 25 6.00 6.93 13.60
C PRO A 25 5.14 7.32 14.82
N PRO A 26 3.90 6.82 14.95
CA PRO A 26 3.23 5.80 14.12
C PRO A 26 2.34 6.38 13.00
N GLU A 27 2.33 7.69 12.77
CA GLU A 27 1.35 8.40 11.93
C GLU A 27 1.22 7.86 10.49
N PRO A 28 2.30 7.53 9.75
CA PRO A 28 2.16 6.96 8.40
C PRO A 28 1.26 5.73 8.36
N MET A 29 1.39 4.86 9.36
CA MET A 29 0.62 3.63 9.42
C MET A 29 -0.86 3.92 9.69
N GLN A 30 -1.16 4.85 10.61
CA GLN A 30 -2.53 5.22 10.94
C GLN A 30 -3.25 5.77 9.70
N HIS A 31 -2.62 6.71 8.99
CA HIS A 31 -3.18 7.27 7.76
C HIS A 31 -3.43 6.23 6.68
N ILE A 32 -2.52 5.25 6.52
CA ILE A 32 -2.71 4.17 5.55
C ILE A 32 -3.91 3.30 5.94
N MET A 33 -4.02 2.90 7.20
CA MET A 33 -5.14 2.08 7.66
C MET A 33 -6.49 2.80 7.51
N ASP A 34 -6.56 4.08 7.92
CA ASP A 34 -7.76 4.90 7.77
C ASP A 34 -8.19 5.05 6.29
N ALA A 35 -7.21 5.19 5.38
CA ALA A 35 -7.48 5.25 3.95
C ALA A 35 -7.97 3.91 3.39
N LEU A 36 -7.46 2.79 3.91
CA LEU A 36 -7.87 1.44 3.51
C LEU A 36 -9.28 1.08 3.97
N GLU A 37 -9.73 1.59 5.13
CA GLU A 37 -11.10 1.42 5.62
C GLU A 37 -12.14 2.08 4.69
N ASN A 38 -11.75 3.18 4.04
CA ASN A 38 -12.61 3.95 3.13
C ASN A 38 -12.37 3.62 1.65
N LEU A 39 -11.46 2.71 1.33
CA LEU A 39 -11.10 2.36 -0.05
C LEU A 39 -12.24 1.56 -0.70
N ALA A 40 -12.76 2.08 -1.82
CA ALA A 40 -13.81 1.39 -2.55
C ALA A 40 -13.30 0.07 -3.15
N GLN A 41 -14.21 -0.91 -3.29
CA GLN A 41 -13.86 -2.19 -3.90
C GLN A 41 -13.35 -1.98 -5.33
N GLY A 42 -12.17 -2.52 -5.61
CA GLY A 42 -11.52 -2.41 -6.91
C GLY A 42 -10.69 -1.14 -7.11
N ASP A 43 -10.69 -0.19 -6.17
CA ASP A 43 -9.73 0.91 -6.17
C ASP A 43 -8.37 0.44 -5.62
N VAL A 44 -7.34 1.22 -5.91
CA VAL A 44 -5.96 0.96 -5.48
C VAL A 44 -5.45 2.18 -4.71
N LEU A 45 -5.01 1.99 -3.47
CA LEU A 45 -4.34 3.02 -2.69
C LEU A 45 -2.87 3.13 -3.13
N HIS A 46 -2.44 4.33 -3.50
CA HIS A 46 -1.09 4.67 -3.93
C HIS A 46 -0.40 5.52 -2.87
N VAL A 47 0.50 4.92 -2.11
CA VAL A 47 1.15 5.53 -0.96
C VAL A 47 2.58 5.94 -1.30
N ALA A 48 2.93 7.21 -1.06
CA ALA A 48 4.31 7.70 -1.07
C ALA A 48 4.87 7.73 0.36
N MET A 49 6.04 7.12 0.56
CA MET A 49 6.66 6.95 1.87
C MET A 49 8.17 7.24 1.82
N ASP A 50 8.77 7.73 2.90
CA ASP A 50 10.23 7.93 2.95
C ASP A 50 11.01 6.62 3.09
N ARG A 51 10.33 5.54 3.51
CA ARG A 51 10.93 4.24 3.83
C ARG A 51 9.98 3.09 3.57
N GLU A 52 10.55 1.93 3.35
CA GLU A 52 9.80 0.68 3.20
C GLU A 52 9.12 0.26 4.51
N PRO A 53 7.79 0.02 4.53
CA PRO A 53 7.05 -0.24 5.76
C PRO A 53 7.00 -1.74 6.11
N HIS A 54 8.13 -2.34 6.50
CA HIS A 54 8.18 -3.78 6.81
C HIS A 54 7.09 -4.29 7.79
N PRO A 55 6.74 -3.59 8.90
CA PRO A 55 5.69 -4.06 9.81
C PRO A 55 4.29 -4.08 9.18
N LEU A 56 4.05 -3.25 8.15
CA LEU A 56 2.75 -3.12 7.51
C LEU A 56 2.41 -4.32 6.63
N PHE A 57 3.39 -4.94 5.97
CA PHE A 57 3.12 -6.04 5.03
C PHE A 57 2.38 -7.22 5.67
N GLY A 58 2.79 -7.65 6.87
CA GLY A 58 2.09 -8.72 7.58
C GLY A 58 0.67 -8.35 8.02
N ILE A 59 0.41 -7.06 8.28
CA ILE A 59 -0.93 -6.55 8.60
C ILE A 59 -1.81 -6.59 7.34
N LEU A 60 -1.29 -6.11 6.21
CA LEU A 60 -2.02 -6.10 4.93
C LEU A 60 -2.42 -7.51 4.52
N GLU A 61 -1.49 -8.46 4.56
CA GLU A 61 -1.77 -9.86 4.20
C GLU A 61 -2.82 -10.49 5.12
N ARG A 62 -2.71 -10.26 6.44
CA ARG A 62 -3.68 -10.75 7.43
C ARG A 62 -5.08 -10.17 7.19
N ASP A 63 -5.15 -8.89 6.85
CA ASP A 63 -6.41 -8.16 6.73
C ASP A 63 -7.01 -8.25 5.30
N GLY A 64 -6.48 -9.15 4.46
CA GLY A 64 -7.05 -9.46 3.15
C GLY A 64 -6.68 -8.48 2.04
N TYR A 65 -5.58 -7.74 2.21
CA TYR A 65 -5.03 -6.85 1.19
C TYR A 65 -3.87 -7.50 0.45
N ARG A 66 -3.73 -7.13 -0.82
CA ARG A 66 -2.53 -7.33 -1.62
C ARG A 66 -1.79 -6.01 -1.71
N HIS A 67 -0.48 -6.09 -1.87
CA HIS A 67 0.34 -4.91 -2.01
C HIS A 67 1.49 -5.15 -2.97
N GLU A 68 1.97 -4.09 -3.62
CA GLU A 68 3.17 -4.08 -4.45
C GLU A 68 3.96 -2.81 -4.16
N GLY A 69 5.23 -2.95 -3.81
CA GLY A 69 6.08 -1.82 -3.45
C GLY A 69 7.41 -1.81 -4.21
N HIS A 70 7.93 -0.63 -4.48
CA HIS A 70 9.27 -0.45 -5.04
C HIS A 70 9.86 0.91 -4.65
N TRP A 71 11.19 0.98 -4.63
CA TRP A 71 11.91 2.24 -4.50
C TRP A 71 11.79 3.07 -5.78
N THR A 72 11.71 4.38 -5.62
CA THR A 72 11.74 5.40 -6.67
C THR A 72 12.85 6.42 -6.35
N GLY A 73 13.02 7.44 -7.19
CA GLY A 73 13.92 8.56 -6.89
C GLY A 73 13.47 9.42 -5.70
N ASP A 74 12.19 9.34 -5.33
CA ASP A 74 11.54 10.23 -4.35
C ASP A 74 11.15 9.51 -3.04
N GLY A 75 11.53 8.24 -2.89
CA GLY A 75 11.21 7.41 -1.72
C GLY A 75 10.72 6.01 -2.09
N TYR A 76 9.86 5.44 -1.26
CA TYR A 76 9.20 4.16 -1.48
C TYR A 76 7.76 4.38 -1.94
N ALA A 77 7.41 3.80 -3.08
CA ALA A 77 6.06 3.80 -3.61
C ALA A 77 5.40 2.46 -3.28
N LEU A 78 4.25 2.48 -2.62
CA LEU A 78 3.48 1.30 -2.24
C LEU A 78 2.08 1.39 -2.83
N ARG A 79 1.66 0.34 -3.55
CA ARG A 79 0.30 0.15 -4.02
C ARG A 79 -0.38 -0.90 -3.15
N ILE A 80 -1.61 -0.66 -2.73
CA ILE A 80 -2.39 -1.56 -1.87
C ILE A 80 -3.80 -1.70 -2.43
N TRP A 81 -4.33 -2.92 -2.49
CA TRP A 81 -5.69 -3.19 -2.96
C TRP A 81 -6.27 -4.42 -2.27
N GLN A 82 -7.60 -4.54 -2.25
CA GLN A 82 -8.27 -5.71 -1.67
C GLN A 82 -7.93 -6.98 -2.46
N ALA A 83 -7.67 -8.09 -1.76
CA ALA A 83 -7.62 -9.40 -2.38
C ALA A 83 -9.04 -9.81 -2.76
N PHE A 84 -9.31 -9.99 -4.06
CA PHE A 84 -10.52 -10.69 -4.48
C PHE A 84 -10.40 -12.16 -4.07
N ALA A 85 -11.41 -12.64 -3.34
CA ALA A 85 -11.57 -14.05 -3.00
C ALA A 85 -12.01 -14.87 -4.22
#